data_AF-J9RCB3-F1
#
_entry.id   AF-J9RCB3-F1
#
_cell.length_a   1.000
_cell.length_b   1.000
_cell.length_c   1.000
_cell.angle_alpha   90.00
_cell.angle_beta   90.00
_cell.angle_gamma   90.00
#
_symmetry.space_group_name_H-M   'P 1'
#
loop_
_entity.id
_entity.type
_entity.pdbx_description
1 polymer ?
#
loop_
_entity_poly.entity_id
_entity_poly.type
_entity_poly.pdbx_seq_one_letter_code
_entity_poly.pdbx_strand_id
1 'polypeptide(L)'
;ISTFASLFFIGLFLSIFSTGILELRWSGVSIEEWWRNEQFWVIGGVSAHLFAVVQGLLKVLAGIDTNFTVTSKATDDDDFGELYAFKWTTLLIPPTTILIINLVGVVAGVSDAINNGYQSWGPLFGKLFFAFWVIVHLYPFL
;
A
#
# COMPACT_ATOMS: atom_id res chain seq x y z
N ILE A 1 19.82 18.17 6.40
CA ILE A 1 18.44 18.48 6.84
C ILE A 1 18.55 19.59 7.88
N SER A 2 17.77 20.68 7.74
CA SER A 2 17.78 21.74 8.76
C SER A 2 17.13 21.24 10.05
N THR A 3 17.60 21.70 11.21
CA THR A 3 17.03 21.33 12.52
C THR A 3 15.51 21.52 12.56
N PHE A 4 15.01 22.58 11.91
CA PHE A 4 13.58 22.84 11.76
C PHE A 4 12.86 21.71 11.00
N ALA A 5 13.36 21.29 9.83
CA ALA A 5 12.75 20.20 9.07
C ALA A 5 12.71 18.88 9.85
N SER A 6 13.78 18.58 10.62
CA SER A 6 13.81 17.40 11.50
C SER A 6 12.75 17.47 12.60
N LEU A 7 12.57 18.64 13.23
CA LEU A 7 11.57 18.82 14.29
C LEU A 7 10.13 18.65 13.75
N PHE A 8 9.84 19.17 12.56
CA PHE A 8 8.54 18.96 11.91
C PHE A 8 8.29 17.48 11.60
N PHE A 9 9.29 16.80 11.05
CA PHE A 9 9.19 15.38 10.75
C PHE A 9 8.91 14.56 12.01
N ILE A 10 9.68 14.78 13.08
CA ILE A 10 9.49 14.09 14.37
C ILE A 10 8.13 14.42 14.98
N GLY A 11 7.74 15.69 14.99
CA GLY A 11 6.45 16.13 15.52
C GLY A 11 5.26 15.50 14.80
N LEU A 12 5.34 15.37 13.47
CA LEU A 12 4.31 14.72 12.67
C LEU A 12 4.18 13.23 13.02
N PHE A 13 5.28 12.48 13.09
CA PHE A 13 5.24 11.06 13.45
C PHE A 13 4.73 10.86 14.89
N LEU A 14 5.18 11.68 15.83
CA LEU A 14 4.66 11.64 17.21
C LEU A 14 3.17 11.92 17.28
N SER A 15 2.68 12.88 16.49
CA SER A 15 1.25 13.18 16.41
C SER A 15 0.45 11.99 15.86
N ILE A 16 0.91 11.35 14.78
CA ILE A 16 0.24 10.20 14.17
C ILE A 16 0.17 9.04 15.17
N PHE A 17 1.29 8.68 15.81
CA PHE A 17 1.32 7.59 16.78
C PHE A 17 0.47 7.87 18.01
N SER A 18 0.52 9.11 18.54
CA SER A 18 -0.30 9.49 19.70
C SER A 18 -1.78 9.41 19.38
N THR A 19 -2.20 9.89 18.21
CA THR A 19 -3.60 9.79 17.76
C THR A 19 -4.03 8.34 17.60
N GLY A 20 -3.23 7.48 16.95
CA GLY A 20 -3.54 6.06 16.79
C GLY A 20 -3.68 5.32 18.12
N ILE A 21 -2.82 5.62 19.10
CA ILE A 21 -2.92 5.05 20.45
C ILE A 21 -4.20 5.51 21.15
N LEU A 22 -4.56 6.80 21.06
CA LEU A 22 -5.80 7.32 21.66
C LEU A 22 -7.04 6.69 21.03
N GLU A 23 -7.05 6.54 19.71
CA GLU A 23 -8.14 5.90 18.96
C GLU A 23 -8.33 4.44 19.38
N LEU A 24 -7.25 3.66 19.46
CA LEU A 24 -7.30 2.27 19.96
C LEU A 24 -7.83 2.19 21.39
N ARG A 25 -7.41 3.11 22.27
CA ARG A 25 -7.83 3.13 23.67
C ARG A 25 -9.31 3.44 23.85
N TRP A 26 -9.88 4.32 23.02
CA TRP A 26 -11.30 4.69 23.12
C TRP A 26 -12.24 3.81 22.31
N SER A 27 -11.80 3.29 21.18
CA SER A 27 -12.62 2.43 20.32
C SER A 27 -12.81 1.02 20.88
N GLY A 28 -11.89 0.56 21.73
CA GLY A 28 -11.89 -0.83 22.23
C GLY A 28 -11.54 -1.87 21.15
N VAL A 29 -11.11 -1.42 19.97
CA VAL A 29 -10.68 -2.27 18.85
C VAL A 29 -9.32 -2.87 19.17
N SER A 30 -9.13 -4.15 18.82
CA SER A 30 -7.83 -4.79 19.02
C SER A 30 -6.76 -4.21 18.08
N ILE A 31 -5.49 -4.23 18.51
CA ILE A 31 -4.38 -3.75 17.66
C ILE A 31 -4.28 -4.52 16.34
N GLU A 32 -4.62 -5.81 16.35
CA GLU A 32 -4.61 -6.66 15.16
C GLU A 32 -5.69 -6.24 14.15
N GLU A 33 -6.90 -5.94 14.62
CA GLU A 33 -7.99 -5.45 13.76
C GLU A 33 -7.67 -4.09 13.16
N TRP A 34 -7.14 -3.17 13.97
CA TRP A 34 -6.68 -1.87 13.49
C TRP A 34 -5.58 -2.01 12.44
N TRP A 35 -4.57 -2.84 12.72
CA TRP A 35 -3.48 -3.10 11.78
C TRP A 35 -3.97 -3.72 10.47
N ARG A 36 -4.87 -4.70 10.55
CA ARG A 36 -5.49 -5.32 9.37
C ARG A 36 -6.31 -4.30 8.57
N ASN A 37 -7.00 -3.38 9.24
CA ASN A 37 -7.72 -2.29 8.58
C ASN A 37 -6.76 -1.35 7.83
N GLU A 38 -5.64 -0.96 8.42
CA GLU A 38 -4.60 -0.17 7.75
C GLU A 38 -4.04 -0.90 6.52
N GLN A 39 -3.76 -2.20 6.63
CA GLN A 39 -3.34 -3.01 5.49
C GLN A 39 -4.39 -3.01 4.38
N PHE A 40 -5.67 -3.25 4.70
CA PHE A 40 -6.75 -3.20 3.72
C PHE A 40 -6.89 -1.82 3.06
N TRP A 41 -6.71 -0.75 3.82
CA TRP A 41 -6.75 0.61 3.30
C TRP A 41 -5.63 0.87 2.29
N VAL A 42 -4.38 0.50 2.61
CA VAL A 42 -3.24 0.64 1.69
C VAL A 42 -3.44 -0.22 0.44
N ILE A 43 -3.82 -1.48 0.60
CA ILE A 43 -4.03 -2.41 -0.51
C ILE A 43 -5.16 -1.93 -1.42
N GLY A 44 -6.29 -1.51 -0.85
CA GLY A 44 -7.43 -0.96 -1.59
C GLY A 44 -7.07 0.33 -2.31
N GLY A 45 -6.28 1.20 -1.68
CA GLY A 45 -5.77 2.44 -2.27
C GLY A 45 -4.90 2.21 -3.51
N VAL A 46 -3.97 1.26 -3.43
CA VAL A 46 -3.02 0.95 -4.51
C VAL A 46 -3.66 0.19 -5.68
N SER A 47 -4.75 -0.53 -5.41
CA SER A 47 -5.44 -1.37 -6.40
C SER A 47 -6.82 -0.84 -6.77
N ALA A 48 -7.86 -1.25 -6.05
CA ALA A 48 -9.25 -1.03 -6.38
C ALA A 48 -9.60 0.45 -6.57
N HIS A 49 -9.11 1.34 -5.70
CA HIS A 49 -9.36 2.78 -5.82
C HIS A 49 -8.69 3.36 -7.07
N LEU A 50 -7.46 2.96 -7.38
CA LEU A 50 -6.75 3.40 -8.59
C LEU A 50 -7.52 3.01 -9.86
N PHE A 51 -7.94 1.75 -9.96
CA PHE A 51 -8.74 1.28 -11.09
C PHE A 51 -10.09 1.98 -11.17
N ALA A 52 -10.77 2.22 -10.04
CA ALA A 52 -12.04 2.94 -10.01
C ALA A 52 -11.90 4.39 -10.50
N VAL A 53 -10.83 5.09 -10.11
CA VAL A 53 -10.55 6.45 -10.60
C VAL A 53 -10.31 6.46 -12.11
N VAL A 54 -9.48 5.54 -12.62
CA VAL A 54 -9.22 5.43 -14.07
C VAL A 54 -10.51 5.15 -14.84
N GLN A 55 -11.34 4.21 -14.37
CA GLN A 55 -12.63 3.92 -14.98
C GLN A 55 -13.59 5.11 -14.94
N GLY A 56 -13.62 5.86 -13.83
CA GLY A 56 -14.40 7.08 -13.70
C GLY A 56 -13.97 8.15 -14.70
N LEU A 57 -12.67 8.35 -14.89
CA LEU A 57 -12.13 9.29 -15.87
C LEU A 57 -12.46 8.86 -17.30
N LEU A 58 -12.32 7.58 -17.64
CA LEU A 58 -12.68 7.08 -18.97
C LEU A 58 -14.17 7.28 -19.27
N LYS A 59 -15.04 7.10 -18.28
CA LYS A 59 -16.47 7.35 -18.44
C LYS A 59 -16.76 8.83 -18.69
N VAL A 60 -16.18 9.72 -17.88
CA VAL A 60 -16.46 11.17 -17.96
C VAL A 60 -15.84 11.79 -19.21
N LEU A 61 -14.63 11.39 -19.59
CA LEU A 61 -13.86 12.03 -20.68
C LEU A 61 -14.04 11.35 -22.04
N ALA A 62 -14.16 10.02 -22.08
CA ALA A 62 -14.21 9.27 -23.33
C ALA A 62 -15.62 8.75 -23.66
N GLY A 63 -16.61 8.94 -22.77
CA GLY A 63 -17.98 8.45 -22.97
C GLY A 63 -18.08 6.92 -23.06
N ILE A 64 -17.05 6.21 -22.62
CA ILE A 64 -17.04 4.74 -22.60
C ILE A 64 -17.95 4.29 -21.47
N ASP A 65 -18.97 3.50 -21.79
CA ASP A 65 -19.82 2.85 -20.79
C ASP A 65 -19.01 1.82 -20.00
N THR A 66 -18.41 2.28 -18.91
CA THR A 66 -17.80 1.40 -17.91
C THR A 66 -18.92 0.76 -17.10
N ASN A 67 -19.53 -0.28 -17.66
CA ASN A 67 -20.45 -1.13 -16.91
C ASN A 67 -19.64 -1.87 -15.83
N PHE A 68 -19.61 -1.28 -14.64
CA PHE A 68 -19.31 -2.01 -13.41
C PHE A 68 -20.50 -2.94 -13.18
N THR A 69 -20.51 -4.10 -13.84
CA THR A 69 -21.51 -5.13 -13.53
C THR A 69 -21.26 -5.55 -12.08
N VAL A 70 -22.05 -4.99 -11.16
CA VAL A 70 -22.19 -5.47 -9.79
C VAL A 70 -22.80 -6.85 -9.91
N THR A 71 -21.94 -7.83 -10.07
CA THR A 71 -22.38 -9.21 -10.26
C THR A 71 -22.67 -9.73 -8.86
N SER A 72 -23.93 -10.11 -8.61
CA SER A 72 -24.35 -10.64 -7.32
C SER A 72 -23.47 -11.85 -6.97
N LYS A 73 -23.15 -12.02 -5.68
CA LYS A 73 -22.62 -13.26 -5.13
C LYS A 73 -23.69 -14.36 -5.21
N ALA A 74 -24.06 -14.78 -6.42
CA ALA A 74 -24.80 -16.01 -6.66
C ALA A 74 -23.77 -17.05 -7.13
N THR A 75 -23.74 -18.18 -6.43
CA THR A 75 -22.66 -19.16 -6.39
C THR A 75 -22.63 -20.17 -7.54
N ASP A 76 -23.45 -20.02 -8.57
CA ASP A 76 -23.80 -21.18 -9.41
C ASP A 76 -23.59 -20.97 -10.92
N ASP A 77 -22.42 -20.49 -11.37
CA ASP A 77 -22.04 -20.63 -12.79
C ASP A 77 -20.51 -20.73 -12.96
N ASP A 78 -20.03 -21.93 -13.25
CA ASP A 78 -18.61 -22.25 -13.53
C ASP A 78 -18.03 -21.40 -14.69
N ASP A 79 -18.88 -20.91 -15.61
CA ASP A 79 -18.48 -20.09 -16.77
C ASP A 79 -18.04 -18.67 -16.40
N PHE A 80 -18.48 -18.11 -15.26
CA PHE A 80 -18.00 -16.81 -14.78
C PHE A 80 -16.76 -16.93 -13.90
N GLY A 81 -16.37 -18.14 -13.48
CA GLY A 81 -15.20 -18.39 -12.65
C GLY A 81 -13.91 -17.85 -13.24
N GLU A 82 -13.72 -17.99 -14.56
CA GLU A 82 -12.56 -17.42 -15.28
C GLU A 82 -12.59 -15.89 -15.34
N LEU A 83 -13.77 -15.28 -15.52
CA LEU A 83 -13.91 -13.81 -15.55
C LEU A 83 -13.69 -13.20 -14.15
N TYR A 84 -14.17 -13.87 -13.09
CA TYR A 84 -13.83 -13.50 -11.72
C TYR A 84 -12.34 -13.68 -11.48
N ALA A 85 -11.75 -14.82 -11.86
CA ALA A 85 -10.32 -15.10 -11.78
C ALA A 85 -9.47 -14.00 -12.40
N PHE A 86 -9.81 -13.59 -13.62
CA PHE A 86 -9.09 -12.55 -14.36
C PHE A 86 -9.25 -11.14 -13.76
N LYS A 87 -10.44 -10.80 -13.24
CA LYS A 87 -10.70 -9.48 -12.64
C LYS A 87 -9.97 -9.27 -11.32
N TRP A 88 -9.96 -10.26 -10.42
CA TRP A 88 -9.25 -10.09 -9.14
C TRP A 88 -7.74 -10.20 -9.29
N THR A 89 -7.24 -11.09 -10.17
CA THR A 89 -5.79 -11.18 -10.45
C THR A 89 -5.23 -9.87 -11.02
N THR A 90 -5.97 -9.19 -11.89
CA THR A 90 -5.56 -7.87 -12.44
C THR A 90 -5.44 -6.81 -11.34
N LEU A 91 -6.32 -6.81 -10.33
CA LEU A 91 -6.24 -5.90 -9.19
C LEU A 91 -5.02 -6.15 -8.30
N LEU A 92 -4.44 -7.35 -8.34
CA LEU A 92 -3.24 -7.68 -7.59
C LEU A 92 -1.94 -7.26 -8.28
N ILE A 93 -1.98 -6.92 -9.57
CA ILE A 93 -0.78 -6.53 -10.32
C ILE A 93 -0.10 -5.29 -9.71
N PRO A 94 -0.79 -4.16 -9.42
CA PRO A 94 -0.11 -3.01 -8.84
C PRO A 94 0.50 -3.26 -7.45
N PRO A 95 -0.23 -3.83 -6.46
CA PRO A 95 0.35 -4.13 -5.15
C PRO A 95 1.56 -5.05 -5.21
N THR A 96 1.49 -6.14 -5.98
CA THR A 96 2.59 -7.10 -6.11
C THR A 96 3.80 -6.49 -6.82
N THR A 97 3.58 -5.66 -7.83
CA THR A 97 4.66 -4.93 -8.52
C THR A 97 5.38 -3.97 -7.57
N ILE A 98 4.63 -3.18 -6.78
CA ILE A 98 5.20 -2.27 -5.78
C ILE A 98 6.01 -3.03 -4.73
N LEU A 99 5.50 -4.16 -4.26
CA LEU A 99 6.17 -5.03 -3.30
C LEU A 99 7.51 -5.54 -3.87
N ILE A 100 7.51 -6.10 -5.07
CA ILE A 100 8.73 -6.63 -5.72
C ILE A 100 9.77 -5.52 -5.91
N ILE A 101 9.35 -4.35 -6.41
CA ILE A 101 10.26 -3.21 -6.63
C ILE A 101 10.87 -2.74 -5.30
N ASN A 102 10.09 -2.68 -4.21
CA ASN A 102 10.61 -2.31 -2.90
C ASN A 102 11.61 -3.35 -2.36
N LEU A 103 11.32 -4.65 -2.51
CA LEU A 103 12.24 -5.72 -2.11
C LEU A 103 13.56 -5.65 -2.88
N VAL A 104 13.51 -5.51 -4.20
CA VAL A 104 14.71 -5.34 -5.04
C VAL A 104 15.46 -4.07 -4.65
N GLY A 105 14.76 -2.96 -4.42
CA GLY A 105 15.35 -1.69 -4.00
C GLY A 105 16.06 -1.77 -2.65
N VAL A 106 15.52 -2.52 -1.69
CA VAL A 106 16.17 -2.79 -0.39
C VAL A 106 17.47 -3.56 -0.60
N VAL A 107 17.43 -4.67 -1.36
CA VAL A 107 18.63 -5.48 -1.63
C VAL A 107 19.70 -4.69 -2.36
N ALA A 108 19.32 -3.96 -3.41
CA ALA A 108 20.23 -3.13 -4.19
C ALA A 108 20.83 -1.99 -3.34
N GLY A 109 20.00 -1.30 -2.54
CA GLY A 109 20.43 -0.20 -1.68
C GLY A 109 21.39 -0.65 -0.57
N VAL A 110 21.13 -1.79 0.06
CA VAL A 110 22.05 -2.36 1.07
C VAL A 110 23.35 -2.81 0.41
N SER A 111 23.29 -3.45 -0.76
CA SER A 111 24.49 -3.87 -1.50
C SER A 111 25.37 -2.67 -1.87
N ASP A 112 24.77 -1.59 -2.36
CA ASP A 112 25.48 -0.35 -2.68
C ASP A 112 26.13 0.29 -1.44
N ALA A 113 25.43 0.31 -0.30
CA ALA A 113 25.98 0.88 0.93
C ALA A 113 27.14 0.07 1.54
N ILE A 114 27.13 -1.25 1.35
CA ILE A 114 28.26 -2.11 1.72
C ILE A 114 29.48 -1.77 0.85
N ASN A 115 29.28 -1.57 -0.45
CA ASN A 115 30.35 -1.32 -1.41
C ASN A 115 30.94 0.10 -1.31
N ASN A 116 30.15 1.10 -0.89
CA ASN A 116 30.53 2.52 -0.88
C ASN A 116 30.90 3.07 0.53
N GLY A 117 30.87 2.24 1.57
CA GLY A 117 31.33 2.58 2.91
C GLY A 117 30.35 3.41 3.76
N TYR A 118 30.77 3.76 4.99
CA TYR A 118 29.90 4.27 6.08
C TYR A 118 29.07 5.53 5.75
N GLN A 119 29.54 6.41 4.86
CA GLN A 119 28.83 7.66 4.52
C GLN A 119 27.51 7.42 3.78
N SER A 120 27.35 6.26 3.13
CA SER A 120 26.12 5.86 2.41
C SER A 120 24.97 5.44 3.34
N TRP A 121 25.27 5.03 4.58
CA TRP A 121 24.30 4.42 5.49
C TRP A 121 23.29 5.42 6.06
N GLY A 122 23.71 6.66 6.32
CA GLY A 122 22.84 7.70 6.87
C GLY A 122 21.63 7.99 5.95
N PRO A 123 21.85 8.34 4.68
CA PRO A 123 20.76 8.51 3.70
C PRO A 123 19.99 7.22 3.42
N LEU A 124 20.64 6.06 3.46
CA LEU A 124 20.00 4.77 3.21
C LEU A 124 18.97 4.43 4.30
N PHE A 125 19.23 4.73 5.57
CA PHE A 125 18.34 4.38 6.68
C PHE A 125 16.91 4.92 6.48
N GLY A 126 16.78 6.19 6.08
CA GLY A 126 15.47 6.78 5.80
C GLY A 126 14.74 6.08 4.65
N LYS A 127 15.47 5.72 3.59
CA LYS A 127 14.91 4.98 2.44
C LYS A 127 14.43 3.59 2.84
N LEU A 128 15.22 2.88 3.63
CA LEU A 128 14.89 1.55 4.15
C LEU A 128 13.67 1.60 5.07
N PHE A 129 13.55 2.63 5.92
CA PHE A 129 12.39 2.80 6.79
C PHE A 129 11.08 2.87 6.00
N PHE A 130 11.03 3.71 4.95
CA PHE A 130 9.83 3.80 4.12
C PHE A 130 9.58 2.55 3.28
N ALA A 131 10.62 1.94 2.71
CA ALA A 131 10.48 0.68 1.96
C ALA A 131 9.95 -0.44 2.87
N PHE A 132 10.46 -0.54 4.10
CA PHE A 132 9.98 -1.50 5.09
C PHE A 132 8.52 -1.27 5.47
N TRP A 133 8.12 -0.02 5.69
CA TRP A 133 6.71 0.31 5.95
C TRP A 133 5.79 -0.20 4.83
N VAL A 134 6.16 0.03 3.56
CA VAL A 134 5.41 -0.48 2.40
C VAL A 134 5.34 -2.00 2.39
N ILE A 135 6.49 -2.68 2.55
CA ILE A 135 6.57 -4.15 2.54
C ILE A 135 5.70 -4.76 3.65
N VAL A 136 5.74 -4.17 4.85
CA VAL A 136 4.98 -4.65 6.01
C VAL A 136 3.46 -4.47 5.82
N HIS A 137 3.01 -3.41 5.15
CA HIS A 137 1.60 -3.24 4.81
C HIS A 137 1.14 -4.18 3.70
N LEU A 138 2.04 -4.50 2.76
CA LEU A 138 1.77 -5.42 1.65
C LEU A 138 2.14 -6.89 1.95
N TYR A 139 2.59 -7.20 3.18
CA TYR A 139 2.95 -8.55 3.62
C TYR A 139 1.86 -9.61 3.39
N PRO A 140 0.55 -9.33 3.44
CA PRO A 140 -0.47 -10.33 3.12
C PRO A 140 -0.39 -10.93 1.70
N PHE A 141 0.43 -10.35 0.80
CA PHE A 141 0.71 -10.89 -0.53
C PHE A 141 1.99 -11.73 -0.64
N LEU A 142 2.78 -11.84 0.44
CA LEU A 142 3.94 -12.73 0.56
C LEU A 142 3.50 -14.10 1.09
#